data_AF-A0A3B9UFF2-F1
#
_entry.id   AF-A0A3B9UFF2-F1
#
_cell.length_a   1.000
_cell.length_b   1.000
_cell.length_c   1.000
_cell.angle_alpha   90.00
_cell.angle_beta   90.00
_cell.angle_gamma   90.00
#
_symmetry.space_group_name_H-M   'P 1'
#
loop_
_entity.id
_entity.type
_entity.pdbx_description
1 polymer ?
#
loop_
_entity_poly.entity_id
_entity_poly.type
_entity_poly.pdbx_seq_one_letter_code
_entity_poly.pdbx_strand_id
1 'polypeptide(L)'
;YSTNTAAAQREMEASIGRSFLDDRLSIQTEWGIPIGQSQPSIGLGDVEVRYQLSDDGRWSAKAYQRRNDQNMQSGVVGSQRQGIGLRWEQSGESWSDLLRRNN
;
A
#
# COMPACT_ATOMS: atom_id res chain seq x y z
N TYR A 1 -27.69 24.79 -1.36
CA TYR A 1 -27.28 23.40 -1.07
C TYR A 1 -27.60 22.54 -2.29
N SER A 2 -26.66 22.41 -3.22
CA SER A 2 -26.79 21.53 -4.39
C SER A 2 -26.05 20.22 -4.08
N THR A 3 -26.81 19.22 -3.70
CA THR A 3 -26.39 17.82 -3.55
C THR A 3 -26.04 17.28 -4.94
N ASN A 4 -24.80 17.50 -5.36
CA ASN A 4 -24.27 17.01 -6.63
C ASN A 4 -24.03 15.50 -6.51
N THR A 5 -25.02 14.74 -6.94
CA THR A 5 -25.09 13.27 -6.93
C THR A 5 -24.13 12.62 -7.93
N ALA A 6 -23.26 13.40 -8.60
CA ALA A 6 -22.15 12.90 -9.41
C ALA A 6 -20.95 12.42 -8.56
N ALA A 7 -20.98 12.62 -7.24
CA ALA A 7 -19.90 12.26 -6.31
C ALA A 7 -19.85 10.76 -5.94
N ALA A 8 -20.59 9.90 -6.63
CA ALA A 8 -20.41 8.45 -6.58
C ALA A 8 -19.80 7.98 -7.90
N GLN A 9 -18.61 8.51 -8.25
CA GLN A 9 -17.76 7.84 -9.22
C GLN A 9 -17.45 6.46 -8.62
N ARG A 10 -18.13 5.44 -9.13
CA ARG A 10 -17.87 4.06 -8.75
C ARG A 10 -16.50 3.73 -9.34
N GLU A 11 -15.48 3.78 -8.51
CA GLU A 11 -14.14 3.29 -8.87
C GLU A 11 -14.06 1.82 -8.51
N MET A 12 -13.64 0.98 -9.46
CA MET A 12 -13.25 -0.39 -9.15
C MET A 12 -11.76 -0.41 -8.87
N GLU A 13 -11.41 -0.84 -7.67
CA GLU A 13 -10.03 -1.09 -7.28
C GLU A 13 -9.64 -2.51 -7.70
N ALA A 14 -8.51 -2.65 -8.36
CA ALA A 14 -7.92 -3.93 -8.68
C ALA A 14 -6.44 -3.92 -8.29
N SER A 15 -6.02 -4.97 -7.61
CA SER A 15 -4.64 -5.16 -7.17
C SER A 15 -4.03 -6.38 -7.84
N ILE A 16 -2.77 -6.25 -8.26
CA ILE A 16 -1.95 -7.36 -8.73
C ILE A 16 -0.69 -7.41 -7.88
N GLY A 17 -0.40 -8.60 -7.35
CA GLY A 17 0.80 -8.88 -6.57
C GLY A 17 1.60 -10.00 -7.19
N ARG A 18 2.93 -9.87 -7.18
CA ARG A 18 3.84 -10.97 -7.46
C ARG A 18 4.90 -11.08 -6.38
N SER A 19 5.09 -12.30 -5.90
CA SER A 19 6.17 -12.64 -4.98
C SER A 19 7.29 -13.40 -5.70
N PHE A 20 8.50 -13.23 -5.20
CA PHE A 20 9.74 -13.83 -5.68
C PHE A 20 10.62 -14.17 -4.48
N LEU A 21 11.68 -14.97 -4.73
CA LEU A 21 12.69 -15.31 -3.72
C LEU A 21 12.06 -15.98 -2.49
N ASP A 22 11.24 -17.02 -2.68
CA ASP A 22 10.52 -17.70 -1.61
C ASP A 22 9.71 -16.73 -0.75
N ASP A 23 8.89 -15.91 -1.41
CA ASP A 23 8.05 -14.86 -0.83
C ASP A 23 8.78 -13.73 -0.10
N ARG A 24 10.12 -13.68 -0.19
CA ARG A 24 10.90 -12.60 0.42
C ARG A 24 10.75 -11.28 -0.31
N LEU A 25 10.63 -11.28 -1.63
CA LEU A 25 10.39 -10.06 -2.40
C LEU A 25 8.95 -10.06 -2.90
N SER A 26 8.16 -9.08 -2.48
CA SER A 26 6.80 -8.89 -2.99
C SER A 26 6.66 -7.51 -3.63
N ILE A 27 6.03 -7.49 -4.79
CA ILE A 27 5.68 -6.29 -5.52
C ILE A 27 4.17 -6.30 -5.66
N GLN A 28 3.52 -5.25 -5.18
CA GLN A 28 2.08 -5.05 -5.23
C GLN A 28 1.80 -3.74 -5.95
N THR A 29 0.86 -3.79 -6.88
CA THR A 29 0.37 -2.61 -7.60
C THR A 29 -1.14 -2.58 -7.49
N GLU A 30 -1.68 -1.41 -7.22
CA GLU A 30 -3.12 -1.19 -7.06
C GLU A 30 -3.55 -0.06 -7.98
N TRP A 31 -4.57 -0.28 -8.80
CA TRP A 31 -5.10 0.74 -9.70
C TRP A 31 -6.61 0.89 -9.55
N GLY A 32 -7.06 2.14 -9.65
CA GLY A 32 -8.47 2.49 -9.75
C GLY A 32 -8.89 2.60 -11.21
N ILE A 33 -9.92 1.85 -11.61
CA ILE A 33 -10.56 1.96 -12.92
C ILE A 33 -11.78 2.88 -12.77
N PRO A 34 -11.80 4.07 -13.40
CA PRO A 34 -12.96 4.93 -13.38
C PRO A 34 -14.08 4.31 -14.23
N ILE A 35 -15.20 3.95 -13.60
CA ILE A 35 -16.38 3.45 -14.33
C ILE A 35 -17.17 4.64 -14.89
N GLY A 36 -17.44 4.64 -16.20
CA GLY A 36 -18.31 5.62 -16.85
C GLY A 36 -17.64 6.67 -17.74
N GLN A 37 -16.33 6.55 -18.00
CA GLN A 37 -15.60 7.38 -18.97
C GLN A 37 -15.53 6.69 -20.34
N SER A 38 -15.74 7.43 -21.44
CA SER A 38 -15.72 6.90 -22.82
C SER A 38 -14.36 6.36 -23.27
N GLN A 39 -13.29 6.73 -22.55
CA GLN A 39 -11.93 6.25 -22.77
C GLN A 39 -11.36 5.80 -21.41
N PRO A 40 -11.17 4.50 -21.16
CA PRO A 40 -10.56 4.04 -19.93
C PRO A 40 -9.07 4.43 -19.95
N SER A 41 -8.72 5.53 -19.29
CA SER A 41 -7.32 5.82 -18.97
C SER A 41 -6.90 4.91 -17.83
N ILE A 42 -6.01 3.96 -18.08
CA ILE A 42 -5.33 3.21 -17.03
C ILE A 42 -4.43 4.22 -16.30
N GLY A 43 -4.96 4.80 -15.22
CA GLY A 43 -4.19 5.68 -14.36
C GLY A 43 -3.14 4.83 -13.65
N LEU A 44 -1.86 5.11 -13.92
CA LEU A 44 -0.75 4.52 -13.17
C LEU A 44 -1.04 4.62 -11.67
N GLY A 45 -1.08 3.45 -11.02
CA GLY A 45 -1.62 3.26 -9.69
C GLY A 45 -0.58 3.32 -8.56
N ASP A 46 -1.02 2.96 -7.36
CA ASP A 46 -0.18 2.83 -6.17
C ASP A 46 0.74 1.62 -6.33
N VAL A 47 2.00 1.75 -5.90
CA VAL A 47 3.01 0.70 -5.99
C VAL A 47 3.65 0.50 -4.62
N GLU A 48 3.75 -0.75 -4.19
CA GLU A 48 4.38 -1.16 -2.96
C GLU A 48 5.37 -2.30 -3.25
N VAL A 49 6.62 -2.13 -2.83
CA VAL A 49 7.65 -3.15 -2.88
C VAL A 49 8.04 -3.48 -1.45
N ARG A 50 8.05 -4.75 -1.08
CA ARG A 50 8.48 -5.23 0.23
C ARG A 50 9.52 -6.32 0.08
N TYR A 51 10.57 -6.22 0.89
CA TYR A 51 11.64 -7.19 0.94
C TYR A 51 11.85 -7.71 2.37
N GLN A 52 11.84 -9.02 2.54
CA GLN A 52 12.07 -9.70 3.80
C GLN A 52 13.59 -9.84 4.02
N LEU A 53 14.11 -9.06 4.97
CA LEU A 53 15.54 -8.99 5.28
C LEU A 53 15.99 -10.19 6.10
N SER A 54 15.17 -10.62 7.07
CA SER A 54 15.46 -11.79 7.90
C SER A 54 14.60 -12.99 7.51
N ASP A 55 15.19 -14.18 7.50
CA ASP A 55 14.50 -15.43 7.10
C ASP A 55 13.35 -15.79 8.05
N ASP A 56 13.37 -15.26 9.29
CA ASP A 56 12.37 -15.49 10.33
C ASP A 56 11.20 -14.48 10.31
N GLY A 57 11.09 -13.63 9.29
CA GLY A 57 9.97 -12.69 9.19
C GLY A 57 10.17 -11.38 9.98
N ARG A 58 11.13 -11.31 10.90
CA ARG A 58 11.25 -10.20 11.87
C ARG A 58 11.64 -8.87 11.26
N TRP A 59 12.47 -8.83 10.22
CA TRP A 59 12.93 -7.59 9.59
C TRP A 59 12.47 -7.50 8.15
N SER A 60 11.76 -6.43 7.79
CA SER A 60 11.41 -6.16 6.40
C SER A 60 11.70 -4.72 6.01
N ALA A 61 12.11 -4.53 4.77
CA ALA A 61 12.17 -3.23 4.12
C ALA A 61 10.93 -3.05 3.24
N LYS A 62 10.42 -1.83 3.16
CA LYS A 62 9.29 -1.47 2.32
C LYS A 62 9.60 -0.16 1.60
N ALA A 63 9.32 -0.12 0.31
CA ALA A 63 9.24 1.08 -0.48
C ALA A 63 7.80 1.21 -1.02
N TYR A 64 7.26 2.41 -1.04
CA TYR A 64 5.92 2.64 -1.57
C TYR A 64 5.82 3.98 -2.28
N GLN A 65 4.91 4.04 -3.23
CA GLN A 65 4.39 5.26 -3.85
C GLN A 65 2.87 5.15 -3.85
N ARG A 66 2.20 6.09 -3.19
CA ARG A 66 0.74 6.17 -3.11
C ARG A 66 0.25 7.52 -3.58
N ARG A 67 -0.86 7.54 -4.30
CA ARG A 67 -1.50 8.78 -4.75
C ARG A 67 -2.23 9.43 -3.57
N ASN A 68 -2.20 10.76 -3.51
CA ASN A 68 -3.02 11.48 -2.55
C ASN A 68 -4.41 11.72 -3.15
N ASP A 69 -5.38 10.94 -2.67
CA ASP A 69 -6.74 10.86 -3.23
C ASP A 69 -7.61 12.12 -3.00
N GLN A 70 -7.08 13.12 -2.28
CA GLN A 70 -7.85 14.32 -1.94
C GLN A 70 -8.09 15.30 -3.10
N ASN A 71 -7.46 15.12 -4.28
CA ASN A 71 -7.48 16.13 -5.34
C ASN A 71 -8.04 15.67 -6.70
N MET A 72 -8.68 14.51 -6.81
CA MET A 72 -9.23 14.04 -8.09
C MET A 72 -10.34 14.95 -8.66
N GLN A 73 -11.00 15.78 -7.82
CA GLN A 73 -12.00 16.75 -8.27
C GLN A 73 -11.44 18.06 -8.85
N SER A 74 -10.15 18.35 -8.66
CA SER A 74 -9.55 19.67 -9.00
C SER A 74 -8.62 19.64 -10.24
N GLY A 75 -8.36 18.47 -10.83
CA GLY A 75 -7.47 18.36 -11.99
C GLY A 75 -5.98 18.64 -11.69
N VAL A 76 -5.62 18.85 -10.43
CA VAL A 76 -4.24 18.96 -9.96
C VAL A 76 -3.77 17.56 -9.60
N VAL A 77 -2.74 17.07 -10.29
CA VAL A 77 -2.04 15.83 -9.96
C VAL A 77 -1.66 15.88 -8.48
N GLY A 78 -2.42 15.16 -7.65
CA GLY A 78 -2.25 15.16 -6.20
C GLY A 78 -0.84 14.70 -5.85
N SER A 79 -0.20 15.39 -4.91
CA SER A 79 1.16 15.07 -4.44
C SER A 79 1.30 13.58 -4.15
N GLN A 80 2.23 12.91 -4.83
CA GLN A 80 2.49 11.50 -4.60
C GLN A 80 3.21 11.33 -3.27
N ARG A 81 2.67 10.48 -2.39
CA ARG A 81 3.35 10.09 -1.15
C ARG A 81 4.24 8.90 -1.45
N GLN A 82 5.54 9.15 -1.51
CA GLN A 82 6.54 8.12 -1.64
C GLN A 82 7.34 7.99 -0.36
N GLY A 83 7.76 6.78 -0.04
CA GLY A 83 8.54 6.53 1.17
C GLY A 83 9.24 5.20 1.14
N ILE A 84 10.31 5.13 1.92
CA ILE A 84 11.00 3.89 2.26
C ILE A 84 10.97 3.72 3.78
N GLY A 85 10.91 2.48 4.25
CA GLY A 85 10.84 2.19 5.67
C GLY A 85 11.39 0.81 6.00
N LEU A 86 11.81 0.65 7.25
CA LEU A 86 12.17 -0.62 7.84
C LEU A 86 11.12 -0.96 8.89
N ARG A 87 10.70 -2.21 8.92
CA ARG A 87 9.81 -2.78 9.93
C ARG A 87 10.57 -3.86 10.67
N TRP A 88 10.50 -3.80 11.99
CA TRP A 88 10.89 -4.89 12.86
C TRP A 88 9.66 -5.42 13.59
N GLU A 89 9.52 -6.72 13.65
CA GLU A 89 8.43 -7.42 14.31
C GLU A 89 8.98 -8.56 15.16
N GLN A 90 8.52 -8.66 16.40
CA GLN A 90 8.86 -9.74 17.31
C GLN A 90 7.58 -10.38 17.81
N SER A 91 7.32 -11.62 17.39
CA SER A 91 6.26 -12.46 17.93
C SER A 91 6.84 -13.34 19.04
N GLY A 92 6.52 -13.07 20.30
CA GLY A 92 7.00 -13.91 21.40
C GLY A 92 6.80 -13.31 22.79
N GLU A 93 5.85 -13.93 23.49
CA GLU A 93 5.67 -14.00 24.95
C GLU A 93 5.27 -12.70 25.67
N SER A 94 4.29 -12.80 26.57
CA SER A 94 3.79 -11.70 27.39
C SER A 94 4.96 -10.90 27.98
N TRP A 95 4.83 -9.59 28.19
CA TRP A 95 5.88 -8.76 28.81
C TRP A 95 6.51 -9.41 30.07
N SER A 96 5.77 -10.30 30.75
CA SER A 96 6.22 -11.14 31.85
C SER A 96 7.35 -12.14 31.53
N ASP A 97 7.42 -12.69 30.32
CA ASP A 97 8.43 -13.69 29.94
C ASP A 97 9.75 -13.04 29.50
N LEU A 98 9.70 -11.83 28.94
CA LEU A 98 10.89 -11.01 28.67
C LEU A 98 11.62 -10.60 29.96
N LEU A 99 10.88 -10.34 31.04
CA LEU A 99 11.44 -9.96 32.35
C LEU A 99 11.97 -11.16 33.15
N ARG A 100 11.46 -12.37 32.92
CA ARG A 100 11.89 -13.59 33.62
C ARG A 100 13.19 -14.18 33.11
N ARG A 101 13.61 -13.86 31.89
CA ARG A 101 14.83 -14.42 31.29
C ARG A 101 16.13 -13.84 31.87
N ASN A 102 16.05 -12.90 32.80
CA ASN A 102 17.19 -12.17 33.35
C ASN A 102 17.48 -12.44 34.84
N ASN A 103 17.00 -13.57 35.38
CA ASN A 103 17.26 -13.97 36.76
C ASN A 103 17.67 -15.44 36.89
#